data_AF-A0A3B0CGS5-F1
#
_entry.id   AF-A0A3B0CGS5-F1
#
_cell.length_a   1.000
_cell.length_b   1.000
_cell.length_c   1.000
_cell.angle_alpha   90.00
_cell.angle_beta   90.00
_cell.angle_gamma   90.00
#
_symmetry.space_group_name_H-M   'P 1'
#
loop_
_entity.id
_entity.type
_entity.pdbx_description
1 polymer ?
#
loop_
_entity_poly.entity_id
_entity_poly.type
_entity_poly.pdbx_seq_one_letter_code
_entity_poly.pdbx_strand_id
1 'polypeptide(L)' 'MDMNANARIRIEEKITGLLDKVFEGEGNQELNVAMDLAVLEYDNRNEIIPILKAVFDSCDSVDEVLMGWANILDDFADVA' A
#
# COMPACT_ATOMS: atom_id res chain seq x y z
N MET A 1 19.15 4.02 -17.21
CA MET A 1 17.86 3.29 -17.28
C MET A 1 17.42 3.06 -15.85
N ASP A 2 16.35 3.73 -15.46
CA ASP A 2 15.76 3.72 -14.13
C ASP A 2 15.40 2.30 -13.68
N MET A 3 16.31 1.63 -12.98
CA MET A 3 15.98 0.40 -12.25
C MET A 3 14.89 0.67 -11.20
N ASN A 4 14.79 1.91 -10.72
CA ASN A 4 13.85 2.31 -9.68
C ASN A 4 12.39 2.42 -10.20
N ALA A 5 12.17 3.01 -11.37
CA ALA A 5 10.82 3.17 -11.93
C ALA A 5 10.15 1.82 -12.28
N ASN A 6 10.92 0.89 -12.87
CA ASN A 6 10.41 -0.45 -13.19
C ASN A 6 10.15 -1.30 -11.95
N ALA A 7 10.91 -1.09 -10.87
CA ALA A 7 10.67 -1.76 -9.59
C ALA A 7 9.40 -1.24 -8.92
N ARG A 8 9.21 0.08 -8.92
CA ARG A 8 8.02 0.74 -8.38
C ARG A 8 6.73 0.27 -9.06
N ILE A 9 6.69 0.28 -10.40
CA ILE A 9 5.52 -0.21 -11.16
C ILE A 9 5.16 -1.65 -10.79
N ARG A 10 6.17 -2.54 -10.68
CA ARG A 10 5.94 -3.94 -10.30
C ARG A 10 5.43 -4.11 -8.87
N ILE A 11 5.85 -3.23 -7.95
CA ILE A 11 5.36 -3.24 -6.57
C ILE A 11 3.91 -2.78 -6.56
N GLU A 12 3.58 -1.71 -7.27
CA GLU A 12 2.21 -1.19 -7.40
C GLU A 12 1.27 -2.26 -7.99
N GLU A 13 1.63 -2.88 -9.12
CA GLU A 13 0.86 -3.99 -9.73
C GLU A 13 0.62 -5.15 -8.74
N LYS A 14 1.63 -5.49 -7.93
CA LYS A 14 1.53 -6.55 -6.93
C LYS A 14 0.62 -6.16 -5.77
N ILE A 15 0.69 -4.91 -5.31
CA ILE A 15 -0.20 -4.39 -4.26
C ILE A 15 -1.64 -4.41 -4.76
N THR A 16 -1.91 -3.94 -5.98
CA THR A 16 -3.24 -3.98 -6.60
C THR A 16 -3.80 -5.40 -6.59
N GLY A 17 -3.05 -6.38 -7.11
CA GLY A 17 -3.52 -7.77 -7.16
C GLY A 17 -3.72 -8.42 -5.78
N LEU A 18 -2.99 -7.97 -4.75
CA LEU A 18 -3.24 -8.42 -3.37
C LEU A 18 -4.51 -7.80 -2.81
N LEU A 19 -4.76 -6.52 -3.04
CA LEU A 19 -5.97 -5.85 -2.60
C LEU A 19 -7.22 -6.44 -3.30
N ASP A 20 -7.16 -6.72 -4.60
CA ASP A 20 -8.24 -7.41 -5.32
C ASP A 20 -8.65 -8.70 -4.61
N LYS A 21 -7.68 -9.55 -4.25
CA LYS A 21 -7.91 -10.79 -3.49
C LYS A 21 -8.55 -10.55 -2.11
N VAL A 22 -8.15 -9.47 -1.42
CA VAL A 22 -8.76 -9.09 -0.14
C VAL A 22 -10.24 -8.76 -0.33
N PHE A 23 -10.58 -7.96 -1.35
CA PHE A 23 -11.96 -7.62 -1.68
C PHE A 23 -12.77 -8.83 -2.18
N GLU A 24 -12.14 -9.82 -2.79
CA GLU A 24 -12.74 -11.12 -3.14
C GLU A 24 -12.94 -12.04 -1.92
N GLY A 25 -12.41 -11.68 -0.75
CA GLY A 25 -12.59 -12.41 0.51
C GLY A 25 -11.48 -13.41 0.85
N GLU A 26 -10.33 -13.36 0.16
CA GLU A 26 -9.18 -14.24 0.42
C GLU A 26 -8.43 -13.90 1.73
N GLY A 27 -8.69 -12.74 2.35
CA GLY A 27 -8.48 -12.51 3.79
C GLY A 27 -7.38 -11.52 4.19
N ASN A 28 -7.09 -11.50 5.50
CA ASN A 28 -6.21 -10.54 6.18
C ASN A 28 -4.72 -10.71 5.84
N GLN A 29 -4.30 -11.86 5.31
CA GLN A 29 -2.88 -12.13 5.04
C GLN A 29 -2.40 -11.30 3.84
N GLU A 30 -3.19 -11.25 2.77
CA GLU A 30 -2.94 -10.49 1.55
C GLU A 30 -2.88 -8.99 1.86
N LEU A 31 -3.77 -8.50 2.73
CA LEU A 31 -3.76 -7.11 3.20
C LEU A 31 -2.46 -6.77 3.94
N ASN A 32 -1.99 -7.64 4.84
CA ASN A 32 -0.72 -7.42 5.54
C ASN A 32 0.46 -7.38 4.56
N VAL A 33 0.50 -8.29 3.58
CA VAL A 33 1.56 -8.29 2.55
C VAL A 33 1.50 -7.03 1.69
N ALA A 34 0.30 -6.56 1.34
CA ALA A 34 0.10 -5.33 0.58
C ALA A 34 0.65 -4.11 1.36
N MET A 35 0.35 -4.01 2.65
CA MET A 35 0.87 -2.93 3.51
C MET A 35 2.39 -3.00 3.65
N ASP A 36 2.97 -4.19 3.87
CA ASP A 36 4.42 -4.38 3.99
C ASP A 36 5.16 -3.95 2.71
N LEU A 37 4.58 -4.23 1.54
CA LEU A 37 5.12 -3.79 0.26
C LEU A 37 4.99 -2.28 0.07
N ALA A 38 3.87 -1.68 0.49
CA ALA A 38 3.64 -0.24 0.40
C ALA A 38 4.64 0.57 1.24
N VAL A 39 5.10 0.02 2.38
CA VAL A 39 6.03 0.69 3.29
C VAL A 39 7.48 0.18 3.20
N LEU A 40 7.82 -0.59 2.16
CA LEU A 40 9.12 -1.30 2.07
C LEU A 40 10.34 -0.37 2.25
N GLU A 41 10.25 0.84 1.69
CA GLU A 41 11.31 1.86 1.68
C GLU A 41 11.20 2.86 2.86
N TYR A 42 10.24 2.69 3.78
CA TYR A 42 10.04 3.59 4.91
C TYR A 42 10.66 3.01 6.19
N ASP A 43 11.34 3.87 6.95
CA ASP A 43 11.96 3.50 8.23
C ASP A 43 10.93 3.35 9.36
N ASN A 44 9.80 4.07 9.30
CA ASN A 44 8.79 4.14 10.36
C ASN A 44 7.56 3.25 10.10
N ARG A 45 7.78 2.00 9.66
CA ARG A 45 6.71 1.06 9.27
C ARG A 45 5.63 0.88 10.35
N ASN A 46 6.05 0.81 11.62
CA ASN A 46 5.13 0.61 12.75
C ASN A 46 4.15 1.77 12.95
N GLU A 47 4.50 2.98 12.49
CA GLU A 47 3.64 4.16 12.57
C GLU A 47 2.71 4.25 11.36
N ILE A 48 3.20 3.87 10.18
CA ILE A 48 2.46 4.00 8.92
C ILE A 48 1.43 2.87 8.75
N ILE A 49 1.77 1.62 9.10
CA ILE A 49 0.86 0.46 8.90
C ILE A 49 -0.53 0.67 9.52
N PRO A 50 -0.67 1.14 10.78
CA PRO A 50 -1.98 1.41 11.36
C PRO A 50 -2.80 2.43 10.57
N ILE A 51 -2.15 3.42 9.95
CA ILE A 51 -2.80 4.46 9.15
C ILE A 51 -3.28 3.87 7.82
N LEU A 52 -2.43 3.10 7.13
CA LEU A 52 -2.81 2.41 5.89
C LEU A 52 -3.98 1.46 6.12
N LYS A 53 -3.98 0.75 7.25
CA LYS A 53 -5.10 -0.11 7.63
C LYS A 53 -6.39 0.68 7.88
N ALA A 54 -6.31 1.81 8.57
CA ALA A 54 -7.48 2.66 8.79
C ALA A 54 -8.06 3.20 7.48
N VAL A 55 -7.20 3.55 6.50
CA VAL A 55 -7.63 3.90 5.15
C VAL A 55 -8.36 2.73 4.50
N PHE A 56 -7.75 1.54 4.51
CA PHE A 56 -8.36 0.34 3.94
C PHE A 56 -9.76 0.06 4.52
N ASP A 57 -9.90 0.10 5.84
CA ASP A 57 -11.17 -0.17 6.54
C ASP A 57 -12.27 0.87 6.21
N SER A 58 -11.91 2.01 5.61
CA SER A 58 -12.83 3.11 5.26
C SER A 58 -13.18 3.18 3.76
N CYS A 59 -12.55 2.35 2.93
CA CYS A 59 -12.69 2.36 1.47
C CYS A 59 -13.52 1.17 0.97
N ASP A 60 -14.25 1.37 -0.12
CA ASP A 60 -15.13 0.35 -0.70
C ASP A 60 -14.53 -0.30 -1.97
N SER A 61 -13.37 0.16 -2.42
CA SER A 61 -12.70 -0.35 -3.63
C SER A 61 -11.17 -0.28 -3.56
N VAL A 62 -10.51 -1.08 -4.39
CA VAL A 62 -9.05 -1.09 -4.53
C VAL A 62 -8.49 0.27 -4.93
N ASP A 63 -9.15 0.95 -5.87
CA ASP A 63 -8.70 2.27 -6.35
C ASP A 63 -8.70 3.31 -5.23
N GLU A 64 -9.74 3.32 -4.38
CA GLU A 64 -9.83 4.22 -3.22
C GLU A 64 -8.70 3.96 -2.21
N VAL A 65 -8.42 2.69 -1.93
CA VAL A 65 -7.32 2.29 -1.04
C VAL A 65 -5.98 2.77 -1.60
N LEU A 66 -5.72 2.52 -2.89
CA LEU A 66 -4.46 2.91 -3.54
C LEU A 66 -4.27 4.43 -3.55
N MET A 67 -5.32 5.20 -3.85
CA MET A 67 -5.27 6.66 -3.79
C MET A 67 -5.03 7.17 -2.35
N GLY A 68 -5.71 6.60 -1.36
CA GLY A 68 -5.53 6.97 0.03
C GLY A 68 -4.13 6.64 0.54
N TRP A 69 -3.61 5.47 0.22
CA TRP A 69 -2.24 5.07 0.56
C TRP A 69 -1.21 5.96 -0.11
N ALA A 70 -1.37 6.28 -1.41
CA ALA A 70 -0.46 7.17 -2.12
C ALA A 70 -0.36 8.54 -1.44
N ASN A 71 -1.49 9.16 -1.07
CA ASN A 71 -1.50 10.45 -0.38
C ASN A 71 -0.77 10.39 0.98
N ILE A 72 -1.04 9.35 1.78
CA ILE A 72 -0.37 9.18 3.08
C ILE A 72 1.13 9.01 2.89
N LEU A 73 1.55 8.14 1.97
CA LEU A 73 2.95 7.84 1.76
C LEU A 73 3.72 9.06 1.21
N ASP A 74 3.13 9.81 0.28
CA ASP A 74 3.71 11.06 -0.22
C ASP A 74 3.86 12.10 0.90
N ASP A 75 2.84 12.28 1.77
CA ASP A 75 2.93 13.17 2.93
C ASP A 75 4.07 12.78 3.89
N PHE A 76 4.32 11.48 4.07
CA PHE A 76 5.42 10.99 4.91
C PHE A 76 6.79 11.14 4.24
N ALA A 77 6.87 10.99 2.92
CA ALA A 77 8.10 11.18 2.16
C ALA A 77 8.59 12.64 2.19
N ASP A 78 7.67 13.61 2.26
CA ASP A 78 8.01 15.04 2.35
C ASP A 78 8.52 15.47 3.75
N VAL A 79 8.29 14.66 4.78
CA VAL A 79 8.66 14.97 6.17
C VAL A 79 9.99 14.31 6.60
N ALA A 80 10.43 13.26 5.90
CA ALA A 80 11.66 12.48 6.19
C ALA A 80 12.93 13.10 5.58
#